data_AF-A0A954KSG2-F1
#
_entry.id   AF-A0A954KSG2-F1
#
_cell.length_a   1.000
_cell.length_b   1.000
_cell.length_c   1.000
_cell.angle_alpha   90.00
_cell.angle_beta   90.00
_cell.angle_gamma   90.00
#
_symmetry.space_group_name_H-M   'P 1'
#
loop_
_entity.id
_entity.type
_entity.pdbx_description
1 polymer ?
#
loop_
_entity_poly.entity_id
_entity_poly.type
_entity_poly.pdbx_seq_one_letter_code
_entity_poly.pdbx_strand_id
1 'polypeptide(L)'
;MDRHEEALLNYLQLAIVSEQKRQYSGRDKLLLLAGQAACQAGLLEIADRCRDLVLNRNPHHLVGKQDHFHEMLTTEEGMSLMRQLERQIPLERVELLVSGSWDQIAEIPQAPAEEVEGFQNLVLQYLNKLS
;
A
#
# COMPACT_ATOMS: atom_id res chain seq x y z
N MET A 1 -13.28 9.78 -5.85
CA MET A 1 -12.18 8.86 -5.54
C MET A 1 -12.54 7.51 -6.10
N ASP A 2 -11.69 6.94 -6.94
CA ASP A 2 -11.88 5.64 -7.57
C ASP A 2 -11.69 4.48 -6.55
N ARG A 3 -12.23 3.28 -6.85
CA ARG A 3 -12.12 2.11 -5.97
C ARG A 3 -10.67 1.71 -5.71
N HIS A 4 -9.79 1.87 -6.69
CA HIS A 4 -8.37 1.54 -6.55
C HIS A 4 -7.63 2.57 -5.69
N GLU A 5 -8.02 3.85 -5.77
CA GLU A 5 -7.52 4.90 -4.88
C GLU A 5 -7.94 4.64 -3.42
N GLU A 6 -9.17 4.17 -3.19
CA GLU A 6 -9.66 3.82 -1.85
C GLU A 6 -8.94 2.60 -1.26
N ALA A 7 -8.78 1.56 -2.06
CA ALA A 7 -7.99 0.40 -1.68
C ALA A 7 -6.55 0.80 -1.31
N LEU A 8 -5.92 1.66 -2.11
CA LEU A 8 -4.58 2.20 -1.83
C LEU A 8 -4.53 2.87 -0.45
N LEU A 9 -5.44 3.80 -0.14
CA LEU A 9 -5.43 4.46 1.17
C LEU A 9 -5.65 3.46 2.31
N ASN A 10 -6.61 2.56 2.16
CA ASN A 10 -6.93 1.57 3.20
C ASN A 10 -5.74 0.65 3.51
N TYR A 11 -5.02 0.19 2.48
CA TYR A 11 -3.80 -0.60 2.67
C TYR A 11 -2.67 0.20 3.32
N LEU A 12 -2.40 1.43 2.87
CA LEU A 12 -1.37 2.29 3.45
C LEU A 12 -1.67 2.64 4.92
N GLN A 13 -2.93 2.93 5.21
CA GLN A 13 -3.39 3.21 6.57
C GLN A 13 -3.10 2.05 7.51
N LEU A 14 -3.43 0.82 7.08
CA LEU A 14 -3.17 -0.37 7.88
C LEU A 14 -1.67 -0.73 7.92
N ALA A 15 -0.91 -0.39 6.88
CA ALA A 15 0.54 -0.54 6.86
C ALA A 15 1.19 0.34 7.94
N ILE A 16 0.71 1.59 8.13
CA ILE A 16 1.18 2.50 9.19
C ILE A 16 0.91 1.90 10.58
N VAL A 17 -0.30 1.38 10.81
CA VAL A 17 -0.63 0.70 12.07
C VAL A 17 0.28 -0.52 12.30
N SER A 18 0.59 -1.26 11.23
CA SER A 18 1.49 -2.43 11.30
C SER A 18 2.93 -2.03 11.61
N GLU A 19 3.43 -0.93 11.01
CA GLU A 19 4.75 -0.35 11.31
C GLU A 19 4.85 0.07 12.78
N GLN A 20 3.87 0.81 13.29
CA GLN A 20 3.82 1.23 14.70
C GLN A 20 3.84 0.04 15.67
N LYS A 21 3.19 -1.07 15.30
CA LYS A 21 3.17 -2.32 16.08
C LYS A 21 4.38 -3.22 15.83
N ARG A 22 5.35 -2.79 15.00
CA ARG A 22 6.52 -3.56 14.58
C ARG A 22 6.16 -4.90 13.91
N GLN A 23 4.98 -4.98 13.31
CA GLN A 23 4.45 -6.15 12.59
C GLN A 23 4.87 -6.11 11.13
N TYR A 24 6.18 -6.11 10.91
CA TYR A 24 6.73 -5.74 9.61
C TYR A 24 6.41 -6.71 8.47
N SER A 25 6.22 -8.00 8.76
CA SER A 25 5.73 -8.94 7.75
C SER A 25 4.30 -8.58 7.29
N GLY A 26 3.45 -8.10 8.19
CA GLY A 26 2.12 -7.59 7.84
C GLY A 26 2.21 -6.29 7.04
N ARG A 27 3.07 -5.36 7.49
CA ARG A 27 3.35 -4.12 6.77
C ARG A 27 3.78 -4.37 5.33
N ASP A 28 4.77 -5.23 5.09
CA ASP A 28 5.30 -5.48 3.75
C ASP A 28 4.23 -6.06 2.83
N LYS A 29 3.37 -6.96 3.33
CA LYS A 29 2.23 -7.48 2.56
C LYS A 29 1.24 -6.38 2.19
N LEU A 30 0.94 -5.47 3.12
CA LEU A 30 0.05 -4.34 2.89
C LEU A 30 0.65 -3.35 1.89
N LEU A 31 1.97 -3.11 1.94
CA LEU A 31 2.69 -2.30 0.95
C LEU A 31 2.63 -2.91 -0.46
N LEU A 32 2.72 -4.24 -0.60
CA LEU A 32 2.57 -4.91 -1.90
C LEU A 32 1.14 -4.75 -2.45
N LEU A 33 0.12 -4.92 -1.61
CA LEU A 33 -1.28 -4.73 -2.00
C LEU A 33 -1.57 -3.26 -2.34
N ALA A 34 -1.00 -2.31 -1.59
CA ALA A 34 -1.02 -0.89 -1.90
C ALA A 34 -0.36 -0.60 -3.26
N GLY A 35 0.80 -1.19 -3.54
CA GLY A 35 1.48 -1.04 -4.83
C GLY A 35 0.64 -1.53 -6.02
N GLN A 36 -0.05 -2.66 -5.86
CA GLN A 36 -0.98 -3.15 -6.89
C GLN A 36 -2.17 -2.19 -7.09
N ALA A 37 -2.78 -1.69 -6.00
CA ALA A 37 -3.87 -0.72 -6.08
C ALA A 37 -3.40 0.59 -6.74
N ALA A 38 -2.19 1.05 -6.44
CA ALA A 38 -1.57 2.21 -7.09
C ALA A 38 -1.38 1.97 -8.61
N CYS A 39 -0.90 0.80 -9.03
CA CYS A 39 -0.82 0.46 -10.45
C CYS A 39 -2.20 0.49 -11.14
N GLN A 40 -3.24 -0.04 -10.48
CA GLN A 40 -4.60 -0.04 -11.01
C GLN A 40 -5.19 1.38 -11.11
N ALA A 41 -4.80 2.28 -10.20
CA ALA A 41 -5.14 3.70 -10.24
C ALA A 41 -4.25 4.53 -11.21
N GLY A 42 -3.30 3.91 -11.91
CA GLY A 42 -2.36 4.61 -12.81
C GLY A 42 -1.24 5.38 -12.11
N LEU A 43 -1.02 5.17 -10.80
CA LEU A 43 -0.05 5.86 -9.96
C LEU A 43 1.26 5.07 -9.84
N LEU A 44 1.98 4.93 -10.96
CA LEU A 44 3.15 4.05 -11.04
C LEU A 44 4.29 4.46 -10.09
N GLU A 45 4.54 5.76 -9.92
CA GLU A 45 5.56 6.26 -8.99
C GLU A 45 5.24 5.90 -7.53
N ILE A 46 3.96 5.89 -7.15
CA ILE A 46 3.51 5.46 -5.82
C ILE A 46 3.73 3.95 -5.64
N ALA A 47 3.48 3.16 -6.69
CA ALA A 47 3.73 1.73 -6.66
C ALA A 47 5.23 1.42 -6.46
N ASP A 48 6.11 2.16 -7.14
CA ASP A 48 7.56 2.04 -6.98
C ASP A 48 8.03 2.49 -5.60
N ARG A 49 7.44 3.54 -5.02
CA ARG A 49 7.70 3.89 -3.62
C ARG A 49 7.30 2.78 -2.64
N CYS A 50 6.18 2.09 -2.89
CA CYS A 50 5.80 0.93 -2.08
C CYS A 50 6.83 -0.21 -2.20
N ARG A 51 7.33 -0.47 -3.43
CA ARG A 51 8.44 -1.41 -3.68
C ARG A 51 9.66 -1.05 -2.85
N ASP A 52 10.10 0.19 -2.91
CA ASP A 52 11.32 0.65 -2.26
C ASP A 52 11.24 0.51 -0.74
N LEU A 53 10.08 0.80 -0.13
CA LEU A 53 9.87 0.59 1.31
C LEU A 53 9.96 -0.90 1.72
N VAL A 54 9.50 -1.81 0.87
CA VAL A 54 9.67 -3.26 1.08
C VAL A 54 11.13 -3.64 0.95
N LEU A 55 11.83 -3.16 -0.09
CA LEU A 55 13.23 -3.51 -0.36
C LEU A 55 14.22 -2.92 0.64
N ASN A 56 13.96 -1.73 1.16
CA ASN A 56 14.75 -1.11 2.23
C ASN A 56 14.84 -2.02 3.46
N ARG A 57 13.79 -2.79 3.71
CA ARG A 57 13.74 -3.76 4.81
C ARG A 57 14.17 -5.17 4.39
N ASN A 58 13.71 -5.62 3.24
CA ASN A 58 13.95 -6.96 2.71
C ASN A 58 14.53 -6.87 1.29
N PRO A 59 15.85 -6.63 1.16
CA PRO A 59 16.50 -6.42 -0.14
C PRO A 59 16.40 -7.63 -1.09
N HIS A 60 16.15 -8.81 -0.55
CA HIS A 60 16.04 -10.06 -1.31
C HIS A 60 14.58 -10.43 -1.62
N HIS A 61 13.63 -9.53 -1.37
CA HIS A 61 12.22 -9.78 -1.67
C HIS A 61 11.98 -9.94 -3.18
N LEU A 62 11.00 -10.77 -3.56
CA LEU A 62 10.66 -11.06 -4.97
C LEU A 62 10.42 -9.79 -5.79
N VAL A 63 9.83 -8.76 -5.17
CA VAL A 63 9.53 -7.45 -5.79
C VAL A 63 10.77 -6.72 -6.32
N GLY A 64 11.96 -7.07 -5.84
CA GLY A 64 13.24 -6.49 -6.28
C GLY A 64 13.84 -7.17 -7.51
N LYS A 65 13.18 -8.20 -8.08
CA LYS A 65 13.64 -8.86 -9.31
C LYS A 65 13.47 -8.01 -10.56
N GLN A 66 12.53 -7.07 -10.54
CA GLN A 66 12.27 -6.12 -11.62
C GLN A 66 12.58 -4.71 -11.15
N ASP A 67 12.85 -3.82 -12.11
CA ASP A 67 13.22 -2.43 -11.81
C ASP A 67 12.00 -1.63 -11.33
N HIS A 68 10.82 -1.94 -11.86
CA HIS A 68 9.56 -1.31 -11.47
C HIS A 68 8.53 -2.30 -10.90
N PHE A 69 7.65 -1.82 -10.01
CA PHE A 69 6.61 -2.65 -9.39
C PHE A 69 5.64 -3.20 -10.45
N HIS A 70 5.25 -2.38 -11.43
CA HIS A 70 4.29 -2.78 -12.45
C HIS A 70 4.83 -3.91 -13.37
N GLU A 71 6.14 -3.98 -13.57
CA GLU A 71 6.77 -5.06 -14.33
C GLU A 71 6.63 -6.40 -13.60
N MET A 72 6.78 -6.41 -12.26
CA MET A 72 6.54 -7.61 -11.45
C MET A 72 5.12 -8.16 -11.70
N LEU A 73 4.12 -7.29 -11.84
CA LEU A 73 2.73 -7.70 -12.08
C LEU A 73 2.51 -8.37 -13.45
N THR A 74 3.44 -8.22 -14.39
CA THR A 74 3.39 -8.93 -15.68
C THR A 74 3.98 -10.34 -15.64
N THR A 75 4.68 -10.69 -14.55
CA THR A 75 5.29 -12.02 -14.36
C THR A 75 4.32 -13.00 -13.71
N GLU A 76 4.50 -14.29 -13.98
CA GLU A 76 3.68 -15.34 -13.37
C GLU A 76 3.89 -15.40 -11.85
N GLU A 77 5.15 -15.29 -11.39
CA GLU A 77 5.50 -15.31 -9.98
C GLU A 77 4.90 -14.12 -9.24
N GLY A 78 4.97 -12.93 -9.84
CA GLY A 78 4.39 -11.71 -9.28
C GLY A 78 2.87 -11.80 -9.16
N MET A 79 2.18 -12.22 -10.23
CA MET A 79 0.73 -12.43 -10.17
C MET A 79 0.33 -13.51 -9.16
N SER A 80 1.10 -14.59 -9.06
CA SER A 80 0.85 -15.66 -8.09
C SER A 80 0.97 -15.14 -6.65
N LEU A 81 2.01 -14.35 -6.37
CA LEU A 81 2.20 -13.67 -5.08
C LEU A 81 1.01 -12.76 -4.77
N MET A 82 0.60 -11.89 -5.70
CA MET A 82 -0.51 -10.96 -5.44
C MET A 82 -1.81 -11.69 -5.14
N ARG A 83 -2.17 -12.71 -5.91
CA ARG A 83 -3.37 -13.54 -5.63
C ARG A 83 -3.28 -14.23 -4.27
N GLN A 84 -2.10 -14.64 -3.85
CA GLN A 84 -1.90 -15.21 -2.51
C GLN A 84 -2.14 -14.16 -1.43
N LEU A 85 -1.61 -12.95 -1.61
CA LEU A 85 -1.78 -11.85 -0.65
C LEU A 85 -3.23 -11.39 -0.55
N GLU A 86 -3.94 -11.24 -1.67
CA GLU A 86 -5.37 -10.88 -1.71
C GLU A 86 -6.23 -11.90 -0.95
N ARG A 87 -5.92 -13.20 -1.05
CA ARG A 87 -6.61 -14.24 -0.27
C ARG A 87 -6.30 -14.18 1.23
N GLN A 88 -5.07 -13.79 1.59
CA GLN A 88 -4.66 -13.67 2.99
C GLN A 88 -5.21 -12.40 3.65
N ILE A 89 -5.33 -11.33 2.87
CA ILE A 89 -5.74 -10.00 3.31
C ILE A 89 -6.79 -9.47 2.31
N PRO A 90 -8.04 -9.97 2.37
CA PRO A 90 -9.12 -9.48 1.52
C PRO A 90 -9.39 -7.99 1.78
N LEU A 91 -9.74 -7.24 0.73
CA LEU A 91 -9.97 -5.80 0.82
C LEU A 91 -11.08 -5.47 1.83
N GLU A 92 -12.17 -6.24 1.84
CA GLU A 92 -13.30 -6.05 2.75
C GLU A 92 -12.86 -6.13 4.22
N ARG A 93 -11.90 -7.02 4.52
CA ARG A 93 -11.33 -7.13 5.87
C ARG A 93 -10.51 -5.90 6.21
N VAL A 94 -9.77 -5.34 5.26
CA VAL A 94 -8.98 -4.11 5.47
C VAL A 94 -9.90 -2.93 5.71
N GLU A 95 -10.96 -2.77 4.92
CA GLU A 95 -11.99 -1.73 5.07
C GLU A 95 -12.62 -1.77 6.47
N LEU A 96 -12.99 -2.97 6.95
CA LEU A 96 -13.51 -3.18 8.31
C LEU A 96 -12.48 -2.82 9.39
N LEU A 97 -11.22 -3.18 9.20
CA LEU A 97 -10.16 -2.85 10.17
C LEU A 97 -9.85 -1.36 10.20
N VAL A 98 -9.82 -0.69 9.05
CA VAL A 98 -9.59 0.76 8.94
C VAL A 98 -10.73 1.52 9.62
N SER A 99 -11.98 1.15 9.33
CA SER A 99 -13.17 1.74 9.96
C SER A 99 -13.27 1.50 11.47
N GLY A 100 -12.63 0.45 12.00
CA GLY A 100 -12.52 0.20 13.45
C GLY A 100 -11.26 0.77 14.11
N SER A 101 -10.27 1.24 13.34
CA SER A 101 -8.96 1.68 13.83
C SER A 101 -8.80 3.20 13.90
N TRP A 102 -9.89 3.96 13.71
CA TRP A 102 -9.86 5.43 13.72
C TRP A 102 -9.13 6.03 14.94
N ASP A 103 -9.31 5.48 16.13
CA ASP A 103 -8.68 5.96 17.36
C ASP A 103 -7.14 5.80 17.38
N GLN A 104 -6.59 4.85 16.60
CA GLN A 104 -5.14 4.59 16.52
C GLN A 104 -4.45 5.43 15.44
N ILE A 105 -5.23 6.15 14.63
CA ILE A 105 -4.78 6.80 13.39
C ILE A 105 -5.01 8.33 13.44
N ALA A 106 -5.42 8.84 14.61
CA ALA A 106 -5.85 10.22 14.87
C ALA A 106 -4.82 11.33 14.55
N GLU A 107 -3.60 11.01 14.11
CA GLU A 107 -2.57 11.96 13.68
C GLU A 107 -2.37 12.03 12.15
N ILE A 108 -3.31 11.50 11.35
CA ILE A 108 -3.27 11.61 9.90
C ILE A 108 -4.26 12.69 9.43
N PRO A 109 -3.81 13.71 8.68
CA PRO A 109 -4.71 14.70 8.10
C PRO A 109 -5.73 14.03 7.17
N GLN A 110 -7.02 14.32 7.38
CA GLN A 110 -8.02 14.03 6.36
C GLN A 110 -7.88 15.08 5.27
N ALA A 111 -7.39 14.69 4.08
CA ALA A 111 -7.36 15.63 2.97
C ALA A 111 -8.79 16.03 2.62
N PRO A 112 -9.10 17.33 2.47
CA PRO A 112 -10.38 17.76 1.95
C PRO A 112 -10.54 17.23 0.51
N ALA A 113 -11.71 16.66 0.24
CA ALA A 113 -11.99 15.78 -0.89
C ALA A 113 -12.07 16.46 -2.28
N GLU A 114 -11.47 17.64 -2.49
CA GLU A 114 -11.82 18.48 -3.65
C GLU A 114 -10.70 18.78 -4.67
N GLU A 115 -9.46 18.30 -4.52
CA GLU A 115 -8.42 18.53 -5.54
C GLU A 115 -7.56 17.28 -5.83
N VAL A 116 -7.32 16.99 -7.12
CA VAL A 116 -6.53 15.85 -7.61
C VAL A 116 -5.07 15.92 -7.12
N GLU A 117 -4.52 17.11 -6.91
CA GLU A 117 -3.22 17.32 -6.24
C GLU A 117 -3.26 16.94 -4.75
N GLY A 118 -4.43 17.02 -4.11
CA GLY A 118 -4.63 16.63 -2.72
C GLY A 118 -4.47 15.12 -2.49
N PHE A 119 -4.90 14.29 -3.45
CA PHE A 119 -4.84 12.84 -3.29
C PHE A 119 -3.40 12.30 -3.33
N GLN A 120 -2.62 12.66 -4.35
CA GLN A 120 -1.22 12.22 -4.42
C GLN A 120 -0.42 12.76 -3.22
N ASN A 121 -0.65 14.03 -2.82
CA ASN A 121 -0.02 14.58 -1.62
C ASN A 121 -0.41 13.81 -0.34
N LEU A 122 -1.67 13.41 -0.19
CA LEU A 122 -2.11 12.57 0.92
C LEU A 122 -1.37 11.22 0.91
N VAL A 123 -1.33 10.54 -0.23
CA VAL A 123 -0.62 9.26 -0.38
C VAL A 123 0.86 9.41 -0.01
N LEU A 124 1.52 10.49 -0.47
CA LEU A 124 2.91 10.77 -0.13
C LEU A 124 3.10 10.99 1.37
N GLN A 125 2.17 11.66 2.06
CA GLN A 125 2.21 11.81 3.52
C GLN A 125 2.13 10.47 4.24
N TYR A 126 1.31 9.53 3.76
CA TYR A 126 1.22 8.18 4.32
C TYR A 126 2.52 7.41 4.13
N LEU A 127 3.10 7.45 2.92
CA LEU A 127 4.37 6.77 2.63
C LEU A 127 5.54 7.33 3.45
N ASN A 128 5.56 8.64 3.71
CA ASN A 128 6.59 9.26 4.54
C ASN A 128 6.53 8.80 6.00
N LYS A 129 5.37 8.33 6.50
CA LYS A 129 5.25 7.72 7.84
C LYS A 129 5.77 6.27 7.90
N LEU A 130 6.09 5.68 6.75
CA LEU A 130 6.58 4.30 6.61
C LEU A 130 8.07 4.21 6.26
N SER A 131 8.72 5.36 6.03
CA SER A 131 10.16 5.50 5.74
C SER A 131 10.98 5.52 7.02
#